data_AF-A0A2N4XK45-F1
#
_entry.id   AF-A0A2N4XK45-F1
#
_cell.length_a   1.000
_cell.length_b   1.000
_cell.length_c   1.000
_cell.angle_alpha   90.00
_cell.angle_beta   90.00
_cell.angle_gamma   90.00
#
_symmetry.space_group_name_H-M   'P 1'
#
loop_
_entity.id
_entity.type
_entity.pdbx_description
1 polymer ?
#
loop_
_entity_poly.entity_id
_entity_poly.type
_entity_poly.pdbx_seq_one_letter_code
_entity_poly.pdbx_strand_id
1 'polypeptide(L)'
;MLLLELAVQYKGHNNGDLSGAWSLMQRRGFRSKGTLTKAKRELMHTGLIVETRMGKRPNKASLYALTWLALDEQPKFDITTKDYQRGLYKLYKPNTEKQMLSTPTDPNDSP
;
A
#
# COMPACT_ATOMS: atom_id res chain seq x y z
N MET A 1 7.14 -8.46 6.15
CA MET A 1 6.06 -7.51 6.53
C MET A 1 6.45 -6.12 6.03
N LEU A 2 5.91 -5.66 4.90
CA LEU A 2 6.35 -4.39 4.27
C LEU A 2 5.96 -3.14 5.07
N LEU A 3 4.80 -3.18 5.71
CA LEU A 3 4.28 -2.04 6.47
C LEU A 3 5.23 -1.60 7.59
N LEU A 4 5.74 -2.58 8.35
CA LEU A 4 6.69 -2.35 9.42
C LEU A 4 8.01 -1.79 8.90
N GLU A 5 8.49 -2.27 7.74
CA GLU A 5 9.71 -1.73 7.12
C GLU A 5 9.58 -0.27 6.70
N LEU A 6 8.38 0.16 6.29
CA LEU A 6 8.10 1.57 6.02
C LEU A 6 8.00 2.37 7.33
N ALA A 7 7.36 1.81 8.36
CA ALA A 7 7.29 2.45 9.68
C ALA A 7 8.66 2.63 10.34
N VAL A 8 9.58 1.66 10.20
CA VAL A 8 10.96 1.76 10.70
C VAL A 8 11.76 2.84 9.96
N GLN A 9 11.42 3.14 8.70
CA GLN A 9 12.06 4.23 7.96
C GLN A 9 11.57 5.63 8.39
N TYR A 10 10.44 5.71 9.10
CA TYR A 10 9.89 6.97 9.56
C TYR A 10 10.66 7.52 10.76
N LYS A 11 11.03 8.80 10.70
CA LYS A 11 11.85 9.53 11.69
C LYS A 11 11.12 10.72 12.32
N GLY A 12 9.80 10.82 12.14
CA GLY A 12 8.98 11.92 12.67
C GLY A 12 8.73 13.07 11.69
N HIS A 13 9.53 13.22 10.64
CA HIS A 13 9.51 14.39 9.73
C HIS A 13 9.76 14.01 8.26
N ASN A 14 9.57 12.74 7.90
CA ASN A 14 9.81 12.21 6.55
C ASN A 14 8.67 11.29 6.06
N ASN A 15 7.46 11.43 6.61
CA ASN A 15 6.31 10.67 6.13
C ASN A 15 5.98 11.10 4.70
N GLY A 16 6.10 10.17 3.76
CA GLY A 16 6.04 10.44 2.33
C GLY A 16 7.37 10.28 1.61
N ASP A 17 8.48 10.14 2.32
CA ASP A 17 9.80 9.81 1.76
C ASP A 17 10.25 8.39 2.14
N LEU A 18 9.30 7.46 2.25
CA LEU A 18 9.57 6.07 2.65
C LEU A 18 9.77 5.22 1.41
N SER A 19 10.90 4.50 1.33
CA SER A 19 11.27 3.75 0.13
C SER A 19 10.89 2.27 0.25
N GLY A 20 10.16 1.80 -0.77
CA GLY A 20 9.91 0.37 -0.99
C GLY A 20 10.82 -0.23 -2.07
N ALA A 21 12.00 0.33 -2.32
CA ALA A 21 12.90 -0.14 -3.38
C ALA A 21 13.38 -1.58 -3.14
N TRP A 22 13.52 -2.37 -4.22
CA TRP A 22 13.90 -3.78 -4.13
C TRP A 22 15.23 -3.99 -3.41
N SER A 23 16.26 -3.21 -3.74
CA SER A 23 17.60 -3.32 -3.12
C SER A 23 17.56 -3.10 -1.61
N LEU A 24 16.73 -2.17 -1.13
CA LEU A 24 16.56 -1.92 0.30
C LEU A 24 15.82 -3.07 0.98
N MET A 25 14.72 -3.52 0.37
CA MET A 25 13.87 -4.57 0.94
C MET A 25 14.55 -5.95 0.92
N GLN A 26 15.40 -6.23 -0.07
CA GLN A 26 16.19 -7.46 -0.12
C GLN A 26 17.12 -7.58 1.10
N ARG A 27 17.75 -6.46 1.51
CA ARG A 27 18.58 -6.42 2.74
C ARG A 27 17.76 -6.61 4.02
N ARG A 28 16.45 -6.34 3.96
CA ARG A 28 15.48 -6.55 5.06
C ARG A 28 14.83 -7.93 5.04
N GLY A 29 15.31 -8.85 4.20
CA GLY A 29 14.85 -10.24 4.18
C GLY A 29 13.73 -10.56 3.19
N PHE A 30 13.35 -9.63 2.30
CA PHE A 30 12.42 -9.96 1.21
C PHE A 30 13.09 -10.89 0.19
N ARG A 31 12.46 -12.06 -0.04
CA ARG A 31 13.01 -13.12 -0.90
C ARG A 31 12.61 -12.99 -2.38
N SER A 32 11.53 -12.27 -2.69
CA SER A 32 11.02 -12.15 -4.07
C SER A 32 10.46 -10.76 -4.36
N LYS A 33 10.75 -10.27 -5.57
CA LYS A 33 10.16 -9.04 -6.14
C LYS A 33 8.64 -9.16 -6.22
N GLY A 34 8.13 -10.34 -6.58
CA GLY A 34 6.69 -10.60 -6.67
C GLY A 34 5.98 -10.44 -5.32
N THR A 35 6.57 -10.98 -4.25
CA THR A 35 6.05 -10.82 -2.88
C THR A 35 6.05 -9.35 -2.46
N LEU A 36 7.12 -8.61 -2.77
CA LEU A 36 7.19 -7.18 -2.48
C LEU A 36 6.11 -6.39 -3.23
N THR A 37 5.94 -6.64 -4.52
CA THR A 37 4.90 -5.99 -5.34
C THR A 37 3.49 -6.33 -4.83
N LYS A 38 3.24 -7.59 -4.49
CA LYS A 38 1.96 -8.02 -3.90
C LYS A 38 1.68 -7.29 -2.59
N ALA A 39 2.66 -7.25 -1.69
CA ALA A 39 2.54 -6.54 -0.41
C ALA A 39 2.28 -5.04 -0.60
N LYS A 40 2.98 -4.36 -1.53
CA LYS A 40 2.71 -2.96 -1.86
C LYS A 40 1.27 -2.75 -2.31
N ARG A 41 0.80 -3.59 -3.25
CA ARG A 41 -0.55 -3.50 -3.80
C ARG A 41 -1.61 -3.70 -2.72
N GLU A 42 -1.44 -4.67 -1.84
CA GLU A 42 -2.35 -4.92 -0.72
C GLU A 42 -2.38 -3.75 0.27
N LEU A 43 -1.22 -3.17 0.61
CA LEU A 43 -1.17 -2.01 1.51
C LEU A 43 -1.77 -0.75 0.90
N MET A 44 -1.60 -0.52 -0.41
CA MET A 44 -2.27 0.58 -1.12
C MET A 44 -3.78 0.35 -1.23
N HIS A 45 -4.20 -0.88 -1.54
CA HIS A 45 -5.61 -1.24 -1.66
C HIS A 45 -6.36 -1.12 -0.32
N THR A 46 -5.70 -1.48 0.78
CA THR A 46 -6.24 -1.30 2.14
C THR A 46 -6.14 0.15 2.64
N GLY A 47 -5.55 1.06 1.86
CA GLY A 47 -5.38 2.45 2.27
C GLY A 47 -4.45 2.63 3.47
N LEU A 48 -3.58 1.67 3.78
CA LEU A 48 -2.56 1.79 4.85
C LEU A 48 -1.37 2.63 4.40
N ILE A 49 -1.06 2.60 3.11
CA ILE A 49 -0.05 3.47 2.49
C ILE A 49 -0.59 4.16 1.25
N VAL A 50 0.02 5.28 0.88
CA VAL A 50 -0.22 6.01 -0.38
C VAL A 50 1.11 6.21 -1.08
N GLU A 51 1.15 6.07 -2.41
CA GLU A 51 2.32 6.44 -3.21
C GLU A 51 2.38 7.95 -3.34
N THR A 52 3.42 8.56 -2.78
CA THR A 52 3.64 10.02 -2.82
C THR A 52 4.46 10.44 -4.04
N ARG A 53 5.20 9.51 -4.61
CA ARG A 53 6.00 9.72 -5.81
C ARG A 53 6.06 8.45 -6.62
N MET A 54 5.65 8.53 -7.89
CA MET A 54 5.73 7.43 -8.84
C MET A 54 7.20 7.15 -9.21
N GLY A 55 7.57 5.88 -9.09
CA GLY A 55 8.86 5.39 -9.56
C GLY A 55 8.95 5.37 -11.09
N LYS A 56 10.12 5.67 -11.64
CA LYS A 56 10.43 5.61 -13.07
C LYS A 56 11.81 5.00 -13.25
N ARG A 57 11.93 3.99 -14.12
CA ARG A 57 13.22 3.40 -14.46
C ARG A 57 14.07 4.40 -15.27
N PRO A 58 15.41 4.42 -15.11
CA PRO A 58 16.20 3.63 -14.16
C PRO A 58 16.34 4.24 -12.76
N ASN A 59 16.20 5.56 -12.60
CA ASN A 59 16.74 6.29 -11.44
C ASN A 59 15.72 6.94 -10.49
N LYS A 60 14.41 6.74 -10.67
CA LYS A 60 13.37 7.30 -9.78
C LYS A 60 12.72 6.18 -8.98
N ALA A 61 12.98 6.14 -7.67
CA ALA A 61 12.34 5.19 -6.76
C ALA A 61 10.95 5.68 -6.34
N SER A 62 9.98 4.76 -6.28
CA SER A 62 8.68 5.04 -5.68
C SER A 62 8.82 5.37 -4.20
N LEU A 63 8.10 6.39 -3.75
CA LEU A 63 8.01 6.80 -2.35
C LEU A 63 6.60 6.61 -1.83
N TYR A 64 6.50 6.36 -0.53
CA TYR A 64 5.23 6.07 0.13
C TYR A 64 5.06 6.88 1.42
N ALA A 65 3.82 7.17 1.77
CA ALA A 65 3.40 7.72 3.05
C ALA A 65 2.52 6.72 3.80
N LEU A 66 2.62 6.69 5.13
CA LEU A 66 1.72 5.97 6.02
C LEU A 66 0.48 6.82 6.27
N THR A 67 -0.71 6.28 6.04
CA THR A 67 -1.96 7.07 6.05
C THR A 67 -2.45 7.45 7.45
N TRP A 68 -1.90 6.89 8.52
CA TRP A 68 -2.23 7.29 9.90
C TRP A 68 -1.39 8.47 10.42
N LEU A 69 -0.37 8.90 9.67
CA LEU A 69 0.47 10.06 9.99
C LEU A 69 0.09 11.25 9.08
N ALA A 70 0.53 12.47 9.42
CA ALA A 70 0.43 13.60 8.50
C ALA A 70 1.50 13.48 7.40
N LEU A 71 1.22 13.96 6.18
CA LEU A 71 2.22 13.99 5.11
C LEU A 71 3.23 15.12 5.40
N ASP A 72 4.52 14.77 5.42
CA ASP A 72 5.61 15.74 5.50
C ASP A 72 5.95 16.19 4.09
N GLU A 73 5.18 17.14 3.56
CA GLU A 73 5.26 17.57 2.15
C GLU A 73 6.68 17.96 1.73
N GLN A 74 7.10 17.51 0.54
CA GLN A 74 8.39 17.83 -0.05
C GLN A 74 8.21 18.17 -1.53
N PRO A 75 9.01 19.11 -2.10
CA PRO A 75 8.91 19.50 -3.51
C PRO A 75 9.10 18.37 -4.54
N LYS A 76 9.66 17.23 -4.10
CA LYS A 76 9.93 16.07 -4.96
C LYS A 76 8.75 15.10 -5.08
N PHE A 77 7.68 15.31 -4.32
CA PHE A 77 6.49 14.46 -4.36
C PHE A 77 5.62 14.83 -5.54
N ASP A 78 4.91 13.83 -6.07
CA ASP A 78 3.96 14.02 -7.16
C ASP A 78 2.55 14.40 -6.61
N ILE A 79 2.35 14.36 -5.29
CA ILE A 79 1.12 14.75 -4.58
C ILE A 79 1.42 15.78 -3.48
N THR A 80 0.42 16.58 -3.13
CA THR A 80 0.49 17.54 -2.03
C THR A 80 -0.35 17.11 -0.82
N THR A 81 -0.26 17.86 0.27
CA THR A 81 -1.15 17.70 1.44
C THR A 81 -2.64 17.83 1.10
N LYS A 82 -3.00 18.53 0.01
CA LYS A 82 -4.39 18.65 -0.46
C LYS A 82 -4.94 17.36 -1.05
N ASP A 83 -4.07 16.61 -1.72
CA ASP A 83 -4.41 15.34 -2.39
C ASP A 83 -4.29 14.15 -1.44
N TYR A 84 -3.70 14.36 -0.26
CA TYR A 84 -3.42 13.33 0.73
C TYR A 84 -4.54 13.22 1.77
N GLN A 85 -5.19 12.06 1.83
CA GLN A 85 -6.21 11.78 2.82
C GLN A 85 -5.65 10.93 3.98
N ARG A 86 -5.66 11.51 5.19
CA ARG A 86 -5.33 10.77 6.42
C ARG A 86 -6.44 9.78 6.76
N GLY A 87 -6.06 8.55 7.13
CA GLY A 87 -6.97 7.53 7.61
C GLY A 87 -7.74 6.78 6.52
N LEU A 88 -7.22 6.72 5.29
CA LEU A 88 -7.84 5.97 4.18
C LEU A 88 -8.20 4.51 4.55
N TYR A 89 -7.41 3.87 5.40
CA TYR A 89 -7.68 2.52 5.89
C TYR A 89 -9.02 2.37 6.62
N LYS A 90 -9.60 3.45 7.15
CA LYS A 90 -10.92 3.43 7.78
C LYS A 90 -12.06 3.28 6.77
N LEU A 91 -11.81 3.65 5.52
CA LEU A 91 -12.76 3.53 4.42
C LEU A 91 -12.69 2.17 3.73
N TYR A 92 -11.65 1.38 4.03
CA TYR A 92 -11.50 0.05 3.47
C TYR A 92 -12.64 -0.85 3.94
N LYS A 93 -13.45 -1.29 2.98
CA LYS A 93 -14.44 -2.35 3.18
C LYS A 93 -13.87 -3.62 2.54
N PRO A 94 -13.51 -4.65 3.32
CA PRO A 94 -13.15 -5.93 2.72
C PRO A 94 -14.34 -6.40 1.87
N ASN A 95 -14.08 -7.01 0.71
CA ASN A 95 -15.12 -7.49 -0.21
C ASN A 95 -16.16 -8.38 0.51
N THR A 96 -17.24 -7.76 0.99
CA THR A 96 -18.41 -8.46 1.54
C THR A 96 -19.15 -9.24 0.44
N GLU A 97 -18.94 -8.90 -0.83
CA GLU A 97 -19.66 -9.48 -1.98
C GLU A 97 -19.19 -10.88 -2.40
N LYS A 98 -17.95 -11.29 -2.08
CA LYS A 98 -17.47 -12.64 -2.43
C LYS A 98 -18.01 -13.77 -1.54
N GLN A 99 -18.75 -13.45 -0.48
CA GLN A 99 -19.40 -14.46 0.38
C GLN A 99 -20.88 -14.70 0.02
N MET A 100 -21.51 -13.88 -0.84
CA MET A 100 -22.92 -14.05 -1.23
C MET A 100 -23.12 -14.79 -2.57
N LEU A 101 -22.05 -15.10 -3.33
CA LEU A 101 -22.14 -15.80 -4.62
C LEU A 101 -21.58 -17.24 -4.59
N SER A 102 -21.60 -17.90 -3.43
CA SER A 102 -21.23 -19.32 -3.31
C SER A 102 -22.22 -20.14 -2.49
N THR A 103 -23.52 -19.81 -2.53
CA THR A 103 -24.53 -20.87 -2.37
C THR A 103 -24.49 -21.72 -3.64
N PRO A 104 -24.22 -23.03 -3.56
CA PRO A 104 -24.50 -23.92 -4.66
C PRO A 104 -26.02 -23.97 -4.80
N THR A 105 -26.56 -23.38 -5.87
CA THR A 105 -27.85 -23.84 -6.38
C THR A 105 -27.57 -25.13 -7.13
N ASP A 106 -27.64 -26.27 -6.44
CA ASP A 106 -27.69 -27.54 -7.14
C ASP A 106 -29.05 -27.68 -7.86
N PRO A 107 -29.05 -28.16 -9.11
CA PRO A 107 -30.24 -28.37 -9.92
C PRO A 107 -30.91 -29.70 -9.53
N ASN A 108 -32.24 -29.80 -9.71
CA ASN A 108 -33.13 -30.92 -9.35
C ASN A 108 -33.55 -31.03 -7.88
N ASP A 109 -34.72 -30.47 -7.58
CA ASP A 109 -35.79 -31.29 -7.00
C ASP A 109 -37.15 -30.68 -7.36
N SER A 110 -37.77 -31.24 -8.41
CA SER A 110 -39.20 -31.10 -8.69
C SER A 110 -39.93 -32.26 -8.01
N PRO A 111 -41.04 -32.03 -7.30
CA PRO A 111 -42.14 -32.98 -7.26
C PRO A 111 -43.02 -32.88 -8.52
#